data_AF-A0A1C5M4M3-F1
#
_entry.id   AF-A0A1C5M4M3-F1
#
_cell.length_a   1.000
_cell.length_b   1.000
_cell.length_c   1.000
_cell.angle_alpha   90.00
_cell.angle_beta   90.00
_cell.angle_gamma   90.00
#
_symmetry.space_group_name_H-M   'P 1'
#
loop_
_entity.id
_entity.type
_entity.pdbx_description
1 polymer ?
#
loop_
_entity_poly.entity_id
_entity_poly.type
_entity_poly.pdbx_seq_one_letter_code
_entity_poly.pdbx_strand_id
1 'polypeptide(L)'
;MRTTKYFLRKVQDMRFHKNIPQEVRAFLQAQLKEYEANTPMSKEERRELHEWVAKGRSPYDNGDYICGADGYPLDFISALRAEKELQDWFESLSEEEKEAERQGCSYQYATETDEIYFDISTFQITDAEDDDLPSNNMRINKNNAKIGGLI
;
A
#
# COMPACT_ATOMS: atom_id res chain seq x y z
N MET A 1 9.95 -30.99 39.17
CA MET A 1 8.99 -30.48 38.16
C MET A 1 8.18 -29.34 38.78
N ARG A 2 8.46 -28.09 38.39
CA ARG A 2 7.71 -26.90 38.81
C ARG A 2 7.14 -26.22 37.56
N THR A 3 5.96 -26.71 37.16
CA THR A 3 4.80 -25.92 36.74
C THR A 3 5.09 -24.60 36.01
N THR A 4 5.24 -24.68 34.68
CA THR A 4 4.53 -23.98 33.58
C THR A 4 3.86 -22.60 33.75
N LYS A 5 3.87 -21.95 34.92
CA LYS A 5 3.17 -20.69 35.18
C LYS A 5 3.91 -19.44 34.69
N TYR A 6 5.18 -19.57 34.27
CA TYR A 6 5.98 -18.44 33.79
C TYR A 6 5.96 -18.25 32.27
N PHE A 7 5.28 -19.15 31.54
CA PHE A 7 5.14 -19.06 30.06
C PHE A 7 3.86 -18.37 29.59
N LEU A 8 3.03 -17.86 30.51
CA LEU A 8 2.04 -16.84 30.16
C LEU A 8 2.73 -15.48 30.21
N ARG A 9 3.68 -15.29 29.28
CA ARG A 9 4.15 -13.98 28.86
C ARG A 9 2.89 -13.17 28.60
N LYS A 10 2.67 -12.12 29.38
CA LYS A 10 1.62 -11.11 29.15
C LYS A 10 1.58 -10.83 27.65
N VAL A 11 0.64 -11.43 26.93
CA VAL A 11 0.09 -10.76 25.77
C VAL A 11 -0.47 -9.50 26.40
N GLN A 12 0.15 -8.35 26.14
CA GLN A 12 -0.47 -7.09 26.52
C GLN A 12 -1.89 -7.17 25.96
N ASP A 13 -2.89 -7.12 26.83
CA ASP A 13 -4.29 -7.08 26.39
C ASP A 13 -4.44 -5.76 25.63
N MET A 14 -4.19 -5.84 24.33
CA MET A 14 -4.37 -4.77 23.38
C MET A 14 -5.83 -4.35 23.46
N ARG A 15 -6.04 -3.08 23.78
CA ARG A 15 -7.39 -2.54 23.94
C ARG A 15 -7.92 -2.13 22.57
N PHE A 16 -8.77 -2.97 22.00
CA PHE A 16 -9.50 -2.62 20.79
C PHE A 16 -10.42 -1.41 20.98
N HIS A 17 -10.69 -0.72 19.88
CA HIS A 17 -11.74 0.29 19.83
C HIS A 17 -13.11 -0.29 20.19
N LYS A 18 -13.90 0.52 20.91
CA LYS A 18 -15.19 0.11 21.51
C LYS A 18 -16.20 -0.46 20.51
N ASN A 19 -16.10 -0.07 19.24
CA ASN A 19 -17.03 -0.47 18.18
C ASN A 19 -16.66 -1.79 17.49
N ILE A 20 -15.51 -2.39 17.82
CA ILE A 20 -15.10 -3.67 17.21
C ILE A 20 -15.83 -4.83 17.93
N PRO A 21 -16.57 -5.70 17.22
CA PRO A 21 -17.27 -6.84 17.82
C PRO A 21 -16.30 -7.83 18.49
N GLN A 22 -16.74 -8.52 19.55
CA GLN A 22 -15.88 -9.42 20.33
C GLN A 22 -15.29 -10.57 19.49
N GLU A 23 -16.07 -11.10 18.55
CA GLU A 23 -15.61 -12.16 17.62
C GLU A 23 -14.46 -11.67 16.73
N VAL A 24 -14.60 -10.46 16.18
CA VAL A 24 -13.57 -9.81 15.37
C VAL A 24 -12.31 -9.56 16.21
N ARG A 25 -12.46 -9.14 17.47
CA ARG A 25 -11.30 -8.95 18.38
C ARG A 25 -10.54 -10.26 18.60
N ALA A 26 -11.25 -11.35 18.86
CA ALA A 26 -10.63 -12.66 19.07
C ALA A 26 -9.90 -13.14 17.81
N PHE A 27 -10.53 -12.97 16.64
CA PHE A 27 -9.92 -13.28 15.35
C PHE A 27 -8.64 -12.47 15.09
N LEU A 28 -8.70 -11.14 15.27
CA LEU A 28 -7.57 -10.25 15.09
C LEU A 28 -6.44 -10.49 16.10
N GLN A 29 -6.75 -10.87 17.33
CA GLN A 29 -5.75 -11.29 18.32
C GLN A 29 -5.03 -12.57 17.91
N ALA A 30 -5.75 -13.53 17.34
CA ALA A 30 -5.15 -14.76 16.83
C ALA A 30 -4.20 -14.47 15.66
N GLN A 31 -4.65 -13.65 14.70
CA GLN A 31 -3.81 -13.20 13.58
C GLN A 31 -2.57 -12.45 14.05
N LEU A 32 -2.73 -11.48 14.96
CA LEU A 32 -1.61 -10.71 15.50
C LEU A 32 -0.57 -11.62 16.16
N LYS A 33 -1.02 -12.60 16.96
CA LYS A 33 -0.12 -13.56 17.62
C LYS A 33 0.64 -14.42 16.63
N GLU A 34 -0.03 -14.90 15.58
CA GLU A 34 0.60 -15.68 14.51
C GLU A 34 1.60 -14.82 13.73
N TYR A 35 1.21 -13.62 13.36
CA TYR A 35 2.03 -12.67 12.63
C TYR A 35 3.31 -12.30 13.41
N GLU A 36 3.18 -11.95 14.70
CA GLU A 36 4.34 -11.64 15.55
C GLU A 36 5.30 -12.81 15.78
N ALA A 37 4.82 -14.05 15.65
CA ALA A 37 5.66 -15.24 15.77
C ALA A 37 6.53 -15.45 14.52
N ASN A 38 6.04 -15.03 13.36
CA ASN A 38 6.66 -15.29 12.06
C ASN A 38 7.37 -14.07 11.47
N THR A 39 7.06 -12.86 11.92
CA THR A 39 7.60 -11.61 11.36
C THR A 39 8.55 -10.92 12.34
N PRO A 40 9.86 -10.88 12.06
CA PRO A 40 10.81 -10.05 12.81
C PRO A 40 10.48 -8.58 12.65
N MET A 41 10.40 -7.87 13.78
CA MET A 41 10.04 -6.46 13.82
C MET A 41 10.70 -5.73 15.00
N SER A 42 10.97 -4.44 14.80
CA SER A 42 11.45 -3.52 15.84
C SER A 42 10.38 -3.28 16.91
N LYS A 43 10.75 -2.59 17.99
CA LYS A 43 9.80 -2.25 19.05
C LYS A 43 8.78 -1.23 18.57
N GLU A 44 9.22 -0.30 17.73
CA GLU A 44 8.44 0.77 17.14
C GLU A 44 7.44 0.20 16.14
N GLU A 45 7.89 -0.66 15.23
CA GLU A 45 7.04 -1.39 14.27
C GLU A 45 5.96 -2.20 14.99
N ARG A 46 6.33 -2.91 16.07
CA ARG A 46 5.36 -3.66 16.88
C ARG A 46 4.32 -2.75 17.51
N ARG A 47 4.70 -1.56 17.97
CA ARG A 47 3.75 -0.59 18.55
C ARG A 47 2.74 -0.10 17.50
N GLU A 48 3.22 0.29 16.33
CA GLU A 48 2.36 0.74 15.21
C GLU A 48 1.40 -0.38 14.79
N LEU A 49 1.89 -1.62 14.69
CA LEU A 49 1.07 -2.79 14.39
C LEU A 49 -0.03 -3.02 15.43
N HIS A 50 0.27 -2.88 16.72
CA HIS A 50 -0.74 -3.04 17.78
C HIS A 50 -1.79 -1.93 17.71
N GLU A 51 -1.40 -0.69 17.40
CA GLU A 51 -2.38 0.39 17.20
C GLU A 51 -3.26 0.15 15.97
N TRP A 52 -2.67 -0.34 14.88
CA TRP A 52 -3.37 -0.74 13.66
C TRP A 52 -4.42 -1.83 13.93
N VAL A 53 -4.01 -2.91 14.60
CA VAL A 53 -4.92 -4.03 14.91
C VAL A 53 -5.97 -3.61 15.94
N ALA A 54 -5.64 -2.74 16.90
CA ALA A 54 -6.61 -2.17 17.85
C ALA A 54 -7.73 -1.36 17.16
N LYS A 55 -7.45 -0.79 15.98
CA LYS A 55 -8.44 -0.13 15.12
C LYS A 55 -9.35 -1.12 14.37
N GLY A 56 -9.14 -2.42 14.52
CA GLY A 56 -9.95 -3.47 13.91
C GLY A 56 -9.44 -3.91 12.54
N ARG A 57 -8.17 -3.66 12.22
CA ARG A 57 -7.57 -3.97 10.92
C ARG A 57 -6.68 -5.22 11.02
N SER A 58 -6.60 -5.97 9.92
CA SER A 58 -5.77 -7.18 9.84
C SER A 58 -4.28 -6.82 9.76
N PRO A 59 -3.37 -7.55 10.43
CA PRO A 59 -1.93 -7.36 10.27
C PRO A 59 -1.43 -7.71 8.86
N TYR A 60 -2.19 -8.51 8.11
CA TYR A 60 -1.90 -8.93 6.73
C TYR A 60 -2.49 -7.98 5.67
N ASP A 61 -3.07 -6.87 6.11
CA ASP A 61 -3.69 -5.88 5.23
C ASP A 61 -2.97 -4.54 5.40
N ASN A 62 -2.92 -3.75 4.32
CA ASN A 62 -2.41 -2.39 4.35
C ASN A 62 -3.48 -1.47 3.73
N GLY A 63 -3.88 -0.44 4.46
CA GLY A 63 -5.11 0.32 4.15
C GLY A 63 -5.04 1.14 2.86
N ASP A 64 -3.85 1.29 2.31
CA ASP A 64 -3.55 2.10 1.14
C ASP A 64 -3.31 1.25 -0.11
N TYR A 65 -3.52 -0.07 -0.01
CA TYR A 65 -3.33 -1.05 -1.10
C TYR A 65 -1.96 -0.94 -1.77
N ILE A 66 -0.93 -0.60 -1.00
CA ILE A 66 0.46 -0.62 -1.42
C ILE A 66 0.77 -2.05 -1.86
N CYS A 67 1.20 -2.20 -3.11
CA CYS A 67 1.61 -3.48 -3.67
C CYS A 67 3.14 -3.60 -3.71
N GLY A 68 3.63 -4.82 -3.57
CA GLY A 68 5.02 -5.15 -3.84
C GLY A 68 5.33 -5.15 -5.33
N ALA A 69 6.60 -5.37 -5.67
CA ALA A 69 7.05 -5.47 -7.06
C ALA A 69 6.42 -6.64 -7.84
N ASP A 70 5.88 -7.63 -7.13
CA ASP A 70 5.13 -8.77 -7.68
C ASP A 70 3.65 -8.43 -7.98
N GLY A 71 3.22 -7.20 -7.68
CA GLY A 71 1.86 -6.72 -7.90
C GLY A 71 0.86 -7.16 -6.83
N TYR A 72 1.30 -7.86 -5.76
CA TYR A 72 0.42 -8.27 -4.67
C TYR A 72 0.43 -7.25 -3.52
N PRO A 73 -0.72 -7.03 -2.84
CA PRO A 73 -0.77 -6.15 -1.68
C PRO A 73 0.18 -6.61 -0.57
N LEU A 74 0.92 -5.66 -0.01
CA LEU A 74 1.81 -5.90 1.12
C LEU A 74 1.03 -6.11 2.42
N ASP A 75 1.64 -6.77 3.39
CA ASP A 75 1.17 -6.73 4.77
C ASP A 75 1.50 -5.37 5.43
N PHE A 76 0.96 -5.11 6.62
CA PHE A 76 1.10 -3.81 7.29
C PHE A 76 2.57 -3.41 7.53
N ILE A 77 3.43 -4.32 7.98
CA ILE A 77 4.83 -3.98 8.27
C ILE A 77 5.62 -3.79 6.98
N SER A 78 5.36 -4.63 5.99
CA SER A 78 6.00 -4.49 4.67
C SER A 78 5.62 -3.15 4.02
N ALA A 79 4.35 -2.76 4.10
CA ALA A 79 3.87 -1.45 3.65
C ALA A 79 4.51 -0.29 4.44
N LEU A 80 4.59 -0.40 5.77
CA LEU A 80 5.22 0.60 6.63
C LEU A 80 6.71 0.81 6.30
N ARG A 81 7.42 -0.27 5.98
CA ARG A 81 8.83 -0.20 5.54
C ARG A 81 8.95 0.43 4.16
N ALA A 82 8.09 0.05 3.21
CA ALA A 82 8.09 0.61 1.87
C ALA A 82 7.79 2.13 1.90
N GLU A 83 6.82 2.57 2.68
CA GLU A 83 6.52 4.00 2.89
C GLU A 83 7.73 4.74 3.45
N LYS A 84 8.40 4.15 4.45
CA LYS A 84 9.61 4.75 5.01
C LYS A 84 10.75 4.83 3.98
N GLU A 85 10.97 3.80 3.18
CA GLU A 85 11.98 3.81 2.12
C GLU A 85 11.68 4.89 1.08
N LEU A 86 10.41 5.08 0.71
CA LEU A 86 9.99 6.17 -0.19
C LEU A 86 10.21 7.55 0.44
N GLN A 87 9.90 7.71 1.73
CA GLN A 87 10.12 8.96 2.45
C GLN A 87 11.62 9.27 2.57
N ASP A 88 12.43 8.30 2.98
CA ASP A 88 13.89 8.45 3.10
C ASP A 88 14.52 8.78 1.74
N TRP A 89 14.06 8.13 0.65
CA TRP A 89 14.48 8.47 -0.71
C TRP A 89 14.11 9.91 -1.07
N PHE A 90 12.86 10.31 -0.88
CA PHE A 90 12.40 11.66 -1.21
C PHE A 90 13.15 12.74 -0.41
N GLU A 91 13.44 12.49 0.87
CA GLU A 91 14.21 13.39 1.72
C GLU A 91 15.68 13.49 1.29
N SER A 92 16.24 12.46 0.66
CA SER A 92 17.62 12.45 0.16
C SER A 92 17.83 13.29 -1.11
N LEU A 93 16.76 13.63 -1.83
CA LEU A 93 16.81 14.47 -3.03
C LEU A 93 17.13 15.93 -2.66
N SER A 94 17.80 16.64 -3.57
CA SER A 94 17.96 18.09 -3.51
C SER A 94 16.61 18.81 -3.70
N GLU A 95 16.54 20.09 -3.32
CA GLU A 95 15.32 20.87 -3.52
C GLU A 95 15.01 21.06 -5.02
N GLU A 96 16.02 21.13 -5.89
CA GLU A 96 15.81 21.15 -7.34
C GLU A 96 15.21 19.83 -7.84
N GLU A 97 15.70 18.68 -7.37
CA GLU A 97 15.17 17.36 -7.73
C GLU A 97 13.76 17.13 -7.19
N LYS A 98 13.46 17.54 -5.95
CA LYS A 98 12.10 17.47 -5.39
C LYS A 98 11.11 18.32 -6.17
N GLU A 99 11.53 19.49 -6.65
CA GLU A 99 10.71 20.34 -7.51
C GLU A 99 10.46 19.67 -8.86
N ALA A 100 11.49 19.06 -9.46
CA ALA A 100 11.35 18.30 -10.69
C ALA A 100 10.40 17.11 -10.56
N GLU A 101 10.50 16.31 -9.48
CA GLU A 101 9.56 15.21 -9.20
C GLU A 101 8.12 15.71 -9.07
N ARG A 102 7.91 16.83 -8.36
CA ARG A 102 6.57 17.43 -8.21
C ARG A 102 6.00 17.94 -9.54
N GLN A 103 6.86 18.47 -10.40
CA GLN A 103 6.47 18.95 -11.74
C GLN A 103 6.28 17.79 -12.72
N GLY A 104 7.02 16.69 -12.57
CA GLY A 104 6.87 15.45 -13.36
C GLY A 104 5.52 14.76 -13.19
N CYS A 105 4.85 14.97 -12.05
CA CYS A 105 3.47 14.51 -11.81
C CYS A 105 2.38 15.48 -12.35
N SER A 106 2.71 16.37 -13.27
CA SER A 106 1.75 17.33 -13.85
C SER A 106 0.68 16.63 -14.71
N TYR A 107 -0.53 16.47 -14.17
CA TYR A 107 -1.75 16.25 -14.96
C TYR A 107 -2.01 17.47 -15.84
N GLN A 108 -1.77 17.37 -17.15
CA GLN A 108 -2.21 18.40 -18.09
C GLN A 108 -3.69 18.17 -18.42
N TYR A 109 -4.57 18.82 -17.64
CA TYR A 109 -5.99 18.91 -17.98
C TYR A 109 -6.16 20.03 -19.00
N ALA A 110 -6.44 19.68 -20.26
CA ALA A 110 -6.71 20.68 -21.29
C ALA A 110 -8.14 21.21 -21.09
N THR A 111 -8.28 22.40 -20.49
CA THR A 111 -9.57 23.03 -20.19
C THR A 111 -10.40 23.34 -21.44
N GLU A 112 -9.77 23.37 -22.62
CA GLU A 112 -10.43 23.65 -23.89
C GLU A 112 -11.02 22.39 -24.56
N THR A 113 -10.46 21.21 -24.29
CA THR A 113 -10.87 19.97 -24.96
C THR A 113 -11.50 18.93 -24.04
N ASP A 114 -11.46 19.15 -22.72
CA ASP A 114 -11.93 18.19 -21.71
C ASP A 114 -11.23 16.81 -21.84
N GLU A 115 -10.03 16.80 -22.42
CA GLU A 115 -9.16 15.65 -22.63
C GLU A 115 -8.06 15.62 -21.55
N ILE A 116 -7.80 14.43 -21.00
CA ILE A 116 -6.69 14.20 -20.05
C ILE A 116 -5.52 13.65 -20.85
N TYR A 117 -4.39 14.36 -20.83
CA TYR A 117 -3.13 13.86 -21.41
C TYR A 117 -2.30 13.20 -20.31
N PHE A 118 -2.02 11.91 -20.47
CA PHE A 118 -1.04 11.20 -19.64
C PHE A 118 0.27 11.16 -20.41
N ASP A 119 1.27 11.90 -19.93
CA ASP A 119 2.64 11.71 -20.41
C ASP A 119 3.19 10.44 -19.77
N ILE A 120 3.14 9.34 -20.50
CA ILE A 120 3.60 8.02 -20.06
C ILE A 120 5.12 7.88 -20.23
N SER A 121 5.81 8.88 -20.82
CA SER A 121 7.26 8.83 -21.05
C SER A 121 8.09 8.84 -19.76
N THR A 122 7.49 9.27 -18.65
CA THR A 122 8.12 9.28 -17.31
C THR A 122 8.23 7.88 -16.70
N PHE A 123 7.41 6.92 -17.14
CA PHE A 123 7.56 5.52 -16.76
C PHE A 123 8.60 4.87 -17.69
N GLN A 124 9.87 4.89 -17.26
CA GLN A 124 10.92 4.06 -17.86
C GLN A 124 10.57 2.59 -17.61
N ILE A 125 9.78 1.99 -18.49
CA ILE A 125 9.60 0.54 -18.55
C ILE A 125 10.96 -0.02 -18.96
N THR A 126 11.70 -0.55 -17.99
CA THR A 126 12.95 -1.25 -18.27
C THR A 126 12.65 -2.54 -19.02
N ASP A 127 12.94 -2.50 -20.32
CA ASP A 127 13.41 -3.56 -21.21
C ASP A 127 12.75 -4.94 -21.06
N ALA A 128 11.69 -5.16 -21.85
CA ALA A 128 11.38 -6.47 -22.38
C ALA A 128 11.14 -6.33 -23.89
N GLU A 129 12.19 -6.73 -24.62
CA GLU A 129 12.36 -7.01 -26.05
C GLU A 129 11.25 -6.64 -27.05
N ASP A 130 11.66 -5.81 -28.01
CA ASP A 130 11.26 -5.78 -29.43
C ASP A 130 10.05 -6.63 -29.82
N ASP A 131 8.87 -6.00 -29.88
CA ASP A 131 7.85 -6.32 -30.88
C ASP A 131 6.95 -5.08 -31.10
N ASP A 132 7.10 -4.49 -32.30
CA ASP A 132 6.30 -3.43 -32.94
C ASP A 132 5.09 -2.86 -32.14
N LEU A 133 5.31 -1.82 -31.33
CA LEU A 133 4.21 -1.02 -30.75
C LEU A 133 3.86 0.20 -31.62
N PRO A 134 2.57 0.44 -31.93
CA PRO A 134 2.13 1.68 -32.55
C PRO A 134 2.20 2.85 -31.54
N SER A 135 2.73 3.98 -32.02
CA SER A 135 2.79 5.31 -31.36
C SER A 135 1.96 5.47 -30.07
N ASN A 136 2.65 5.46 -28.92
CA ASN A 136 2.10 5.41 -27.56
C ASN A 136 1.47 6.73 -27.07
N ASN A 137 0.51 7.28 -27.82
CA ASN A 137 -0.45 8.25 -27.27
C ASN A 137 -1.84 7.60 -27.21
N MET A 138 -2.17 7.01 -26.07
CA MET A 138 -3.50 6.42 -25.86
C MET A 138 -4.53 7.53 -25.65
N ARG A 139 -5.32 7.81 -26.69
CA ARG A 139 -6.39 8.82 -26.69
C ARG A 139 -7.72 8.16 -26.31
N ILE A 140 -8.25 8.41 -25.12
CA ILE A 140 -9.55 7.90 -24.69
C ILE A 140 -10.62 8.98 -24.87
N ASN A 141 -11.51 8.79 -25.85
CA ASN A 141 -12.66 9.67 -26.09
C ASN A 141 -13.90 9.18 -25.33
N LYS A 142 -14.48 10.02 -24.46
CA LYS A 142 -15.68 9.72 -23.67
C LYS A 142 -16.95 9.48 -24.50
N ASN A 143 -16.96 9.78 -25.80
CA ASN A 143 -18.15 9.62 -26.66
C ASN A 143 -18.36 8.20 -27.24
N ASN A 144 -17.45 7.25 -26.98
CA ASN A 144 -17.57 5.87 -27.48
C ASN A 144 -18.29 4.90 -26.54
N ALA A 145 -18.96 5.37 -25.49
CA ALA A 145 -19.94 4.58 -24.77
C ALA A 145 -21.28 4.50 -25.53
N LYS A 146 -21.25 4.04 -26.79
CA LYS A 146 -22.42 3.44 -27.44
C LYS A 146 -22.29 1.94 -27.30
N ILE A 147 -22.88 1.43 -26.23
CA ILE A 147 -23.23 0.02 -26.10
C ILE A 147 -24.21 -0.27 -27.24
N GLY A 148 -23.67 -0.83 -28.33
CA GLY A 148 -24.48 -1.39 -29.40
C GLY A 148 -25.33 -2.50 -28.81
N GLY A 149 -26.65 -2.35 -28.93
CA GLY A 149 -27.56 -3.45 -28.66
C GLY A 149 -27.25 -4.62 -29.58
N LEU A 150 -27.24 -5.81 -29.02
CA LEU A 150 -27.68 -7.00 -29.72
C LEU A 150 -28.26 -7.97 -28.68
N ILE A 151 -29.55 -8.26 -28.91
CA ILE A 151 -30.46 -9.28 -28.36
C ILE A 151 -30.95 -9.08 -26.92
#